data_AF-A0AAE7D985-F1
#
_entry.id   AF-A0AAE7D985-F1
#
_cell.length_a   1.000
_cell.length_b   1.000
_cell.length_c   1.000
_cell.angle_alpha   90.00
_cell.angle_beta   90.00
_cell.angle_gamma   90.00
#
_symmetry.space_group_name_H-M   'P 1'
#
loop_
_entity.id
_entity.type
_entity.pdbx_description
1 polymer ?
#
loop_
_entity_poly.entity_id
_entity_poly.type
_entity_poly.pdbx_seq_one_letter_code
_entity_poly.pdbx_strand_id
1 'polypeptide(L)'
;MKMTRIISDSMYAAVPGLIIGFHGCERSLRDDIINERKKLRFSTGKYEWLGHGIYFWQNNYERALDFVTHPPDGRKIVRPAVLGAVIDLDHCLDLLDTKHIRNLKSGFEMMLNAALGREEKLPPKQKQD
;
A
#
# COMPACT_ATOMS: atom_id res chain seq x y z
N MET A 1 24.23 -35.01 2.67
CA MET A 1 23.48 -34.59 1.47
C MET A 1 23.54 -33.06 1.39
N LYS A 2 24.42 -32.48 0.56
CA LYS A 2 24.48 -31.02 0.35
C LYS A 2 23.51 -30.69 -0.79
N MET A 3 22.34 -30.15 -0.45
CA MET A 3 21.38 -29.64 -1.42
C MET A 3 21.76 -28.19 -1.74
N THR A 4 22.82 -27.99 -2.53
CA THR A 4 23.16 -26.65 -3.03
C THR A 4 22.32 -26.38 -4.29
N ARG A 5 21.04 -26.06 -4.09
CA ARG A 5 20.22 -25.51 -5.16
C ARG A 5 20.71 -24.08 -5.37
N ILE A 6 21.07 -23.69 -6.60
CA ILE A 6 21.28 -22.29 -6.93
C ILE A 6 19.91 -21.63 -6.74
N ILE A 7 19.71 -20.97 -5.60
CA ILE A 7 18.46 -20.29 -5.31
C ILE A 7 18.48 -18.99 -6.10
N SER A 8 17.66 -18.92 -7.14
CA SER A 8 17.47 -17.67 -7.89
C SER A 8 16.79 -16.65 -7.00
N ASP A 9 17.25 -15.40 -7.06
CA ASP A 9 16.68 -14.21 -6.41
C ASP A 9 15.15 -14.07 -6.55
N SER A 10 14.58 -14.67 -7.59
CA SER A 10 13.13 -14.72 -7.83
C SER A 10 12.35 -15.56 -6.82
N MET A 11 12.96 -16.57 -6.17
CA MET A 11 12.24 -17.42 -5.22
C MET A 11 12.02 -16.76 -3.86
N TYR A 12 12.85 -15.76 -3.51
CA TYR A 12 12.68 -14.96 -2.28
C TYR A 12 11.90 -13.66 -2.51
N ALA A 13 11.48 -13.39 -3.75
CA ALA A 13 10.71 -12.20 -4.08
C ALA A 13 9.22 -12.33 -3.72
N ALA A 14 8.69 -13.55 -3.72
CA ALA A 14 7.32 -13.82 -3.29
C ALA A 14 7.23 -13.80 -1.76
N VAL A 15 6.31 -13.00 -1.21
CA VAL A 15 5.99 -13.03 0.22
C VAL A 15 5.26 -14.34 0.51
N PRO A 16 5.81 -15.24 1.34
CA PRO A 16 5.15 -16.50 1.60
C PRO A 16 3.92 -16.31 2.49
N GLY A 17 2.78 -16.83 2.04
CA GLY A 17 1.56 -16.96 2.84
C GLY A 17 0.59 -15.78 2.70
N LEU A 18 -0.51 -15.88 3.45
CA LEU A 18 -1.57 -14.88 3.48
C LEU A 18 -1.34 -13.93 4.66
N ILE A 19 -1.54 -12.63 4.42
CA ILE A 19 -1.53 -11.61 5.46
C ILE A 19 -2.94 -11.16 5.80
N ILE A 20 -3.12 -10.61 7.00
CA ILE A 20 -4.37 -9.96 7.39
C ILE A 20 -4.19 -8.45 7.28
N GLY A 21 -5.03 -7.82 6.46
CA GLY A 21 -5.08 -6.37 6.30
C GLY A 21 -6.33 -5.78 6.95
N PHE A 22 -6.20 -4.58 7.51
CA PHE A 22 -7.31 -3.84 8.12
C PHE A 22 -7.51 -2.48 7.45
N HIS A 23 -8.72 -2.20 6.96
CA HIS A 23 -9.11 -0.96 6.31
C HIS A 23 -10.12 -0.20 7.18
N GLY A 24 -9.72 0.96 7.71
CA GLY A 24 -10.60 1.85 8.47
C GLY A 24 -11.58 2.60 7.55
N CYS A 25 -12.88 2.52 7.84
CA CYS A 25 -13.94 3.13 7.02
C CYS A 25 -15.21 3.46 7.82
N GLU A 26 -16.22 4.05 7.16
CA GLU A 26 -17.56 4.20 7.73
C GLU A 26 -18.25 2.83 7.86
N ARG A 27 -18.97 2.60 8.97
CA ARG A 27 -19.67 1.33 9.26
C ARG A 27 -20.58 0.87 8.13
N SER A 28 -21.31 1.78 7.50
CA SER A 28 -22.21 1.43 6.39
C SER A 28 -21.43 0.90 5.18
N LEU A 29 -20.23 1.43 4.91
CA LEU A 29 -19.37 0.91 3.85
C LEU A 29 -18.93 -0.52 4.17
N ARG A 30 -18.38 -0.76 5.37
CA ARG A 30 -18.01 -2.11 5.82
C ARG A 30 -19.17 -3.09 5.64
N ASP A 31 -20.35 -2.73 6.14
CA ASP A 31 -21.52 -3.60 6.10
C ASP A 31 -21.97 -3.84 4.64
N ASP A 32 -21.88 -2.84 3.76
CA ASP A 32 -22.16 -3.02 2.32
C ASP A 32 -21.14 -3.92 1.63
N ILE A 33 -19.85 -3.85 1.98
CA ILE A 33 -18.81 -4.73 1.41
C ILE A 33 -19.03 -6.17 1.87
N ILE A 34 -19.24 -6.40 3.17
CA ILE A 34 -19.42 -7.74 3.74
C ILE A 34 -20.65 -8.44 3.17
N ASN A 35 -21.71 -7.69 2.89
CA ASN A 35 -22.94 -8.22 2.29
C ASN A 35 -22.92 -8.16 0.75
N GLU A 36 -21.74 -7.99 0.13
CA GLU A 36 -21.54 -7.99 -1.32
C GLU A 36 -22.36 -6.95 -2.10
N ARG A 37 -22.87 -5.91 -1.43
CA ARG A 37 -23.63 -4.82 -2.05
C ARG A 37 -22.75 -3.80 -2.74
N LYS A 38 -21.49 -3.69 -2.31
CA LYS A 38 -20.48 -2.78 -2.88
C LYS A 38 -19.12 -3.46 -2.96
N LYS A 39 -18.23 -2.86 -3.75
CA LYS A 39 -16.80 -3.17 -3.77
C LYS A 39 -16.00 -1.99 -3.22
N LEU A 40 -14.82 -2.27 -2.67
CA LEU A 40 -13.87 -1.23 -2.31
C LEU A 40 -13.51 -0.43 -3.56
N ARG A 41 -13.38 0.89 -3.41
CA ARG A 41 -13.01 1.80 -4.49
C ARG A 41 -11.57 2.25 -4.29
N PHE A 42 -10.88 2.45 -5.40
CA PHE A 42 -9.57 3.08 -5.38
C PHE A 42 -9.67 4.48 -4.80
N SER A 43 -8.76 4.79 -3.89
CA SER A 43 -8.59 6.14 -3.40
C SER A 43 -7.91 6.97 -4.49
N THR A 44 -8.62 7.99 -4.98
CA THR A 44 -8.17 8.88 -6.06
C THR A 44 -7.85 10.29 -5.55
N GLY A 45 -7.51 10.42 -4.26
CA GLY A 45 -7.22 11.70 -3.63
C GLY A 45 -5.93 12.34 -4.15
N LYS A 46 -5.75 13.62 -3.84
CA LYS A 46 -4.53 14.38 -4.16
C LYS A 46 -3.37 14.07 -3.19
N TYR A 47 -3.67 13.48 -2.03
CA TYR A 47 -2.74 13.28 -0.91
C TYR A 47 -2.57 11.79 -0.57
N GLU A 48 -2.52 10.94 -1.58
CA GLU A 48 -2.28 9.51 -1.40
C GLU A 48 -0.77 9.25 -1.22
N TRP A 49 -0.39 8.57 -0.13
CA TRP A 49 1.02 8.34 0.23
C TRP A 49 1.82 7.62 -0.86
N LEU A 50 1.23 6.62 -1.51
CA LEU A 50 1.88 5.80 -2.54
C LEU A 50 1.13 5.81 -3.88
N GLY A 51 0.27 6.81 -4.09
CA GLY A 51 -0.56 6.94 -5.28
C GLY A 51 -1.93 6.27 -5.16
N HIS A 52 -2.63 6.07 -6.27
CA HIS A 52 -4.00 5.58 -6.22
C HIS A 52 -4.06 4.10 -5.84
N GLY A 53 -4.86 3.77 -4.81
CA GLY A 53 -4.88 2.41 -4.28
C GLY A 53 -5.97 2.17 -3.24
N ILE A 54 -5.99 0.94 -2.73
CA ILE A 54 -6.79 0.55 -1.56
C ILE A 54 -5.80 0.25 -0.44
N TYR A 55 -5.91 1.00 0.65
CA TYR A 55 -4.93 0.99 1.72
C TYR A 55 -5.38 0.13 2.90
N PHE A 56 -4.49 -0.74 3.37
CA PHE A 56 -4.68 -1.59 4.54
C PHE A 56 -3.51 -1.43 5.51
N TRP A 57 -3.81 -1.49 6.79
CA TRP A 57 -2.82 -1.69 7.83
C TRP A 57 -2.59 -3.19 8.02
N GLN A 58 -1.36 -3.65 7.77
CA GLN A 58 -0.99 -5.06 7.92
C GLN A 58 -0.94 -5.44 9.39
N ASN A 59 -1.70 -6.48 9.77
CA ASN A 59 -1.74 -7.06 11.11
C ASN A 59 -1.97 -6.06 12.25
N ASN A 60 -2.62 -4.91 11.97
CA ASN A 60 -2.79 -3.84 12.96
C ASN A 60 -4.20 -3.22 12.89
N TYR A 61 -5.16 -3.88 13.55
CA TYR A 61 -6.54 -3.43 13.67
C TYR A 61 -6.64 -2.08 14.38
N GLU A 62 -5.91 -1.90 15.48
CA GLU A 62 -5.97 -0.69 16.30
C GLU A 62 -5.52 0.54 15.51
N ARG A 63 -4.47 0.42 14.72
CA ARG A 63 -4.02 1.51 13.86
C ARG A 63 -5.02 1.84 12.76
N ALA A 64 -5.68 0.84 12.19
CA ALA A 64 -6.76 1.08 11.23
C ALA A 64 -7.94 1.82 11.86
N LEU A 65 -8.30 1.48 13.09
CA LEU A 65 -9.34 2.15 13.86
C LEU A 65 -8.94 3.60 14.21
N ASP A 66 -7.72 3.79 14.73
CA ASP A 66 -7.18 5.10 15.07
C ASP A 66 -7.16 6.05 13.87
N PHE A 67 -6.70 5.56 12.71
CA PHE A 67 -6.67 6.35 11.48
C PHE A 67 -8.06 6.82 11.02
N VAL A 68 -9.09 5.98 11.18
CA VAL A 68 -10.47 6.33 10.80
C VAL A 68 -11.15 7.23 11.85
N THR A 69 -10.75 7.14 13.12
CA THR A 69 -11.25 8.03 14.19
C THR A 69 -10.57 9.40 14.20
N HIS A 70 -9.30 9.47 13.79
CA HIS A 70 -8.48 10.68 13.76
C HIS A 70 -7.87 10.92 12.37
N PRO A 71 -8.69 11.13 11.32
CA PRO A 71 -8.17 11.22 9.97
C PRO A 71 -7.36 12.52 9.77
N PRO A 72 -6.23 12.45 9.04
CA PRO A 72 -5.30 13.58 8.88
C PRO A 72 -5.89 14.75 8.10
N ASP A 73 -6.88 14.50 7.24
CA ASP A 73 -7.59 15.53 6.49
C ASP A 73 -8.71 16.22 7.32
N GLY A 74 -8.86 15.83 8.58
CA GLY A 74 -9.86 16.38 9.50
C GLY A 74 -11.30 15.99 9.16
N ARG A 75 -11.53 15.08 8.20
CA ARG A 75 -12.90 14.67 7.84
C ARG A 75 -13.57 13.96 9.02
N LYS A 76 -14.87 14.17 9.19
CA LYS A 76 -15.61 13.48 10.25
C LYS A 76 -16.26 12.21 9.70
N ILE A 77 -15.88 11.07 10.26
CA ILE A 77 -16.53 9.79 10.01
C ILE A 77 -17.56 9.57 11.13
N VAL A 78 -18.83 9.35 10.75
CA VAL A 78 -19.95 9.40 11.68
C VAL A 78 -19.97 8.15 12.56
N ARG A 79 -19.75 6.98 11.94
CA ARG A 79 -19.62 5.70 12.64
C ARG A 79 -18.37 4.99 12.14
N PRO A 80 -17.22 5.24 12.78
CA PRO A 80 -15.98 4.56 12.45
C PRO A 80 -16.12 3.04 12.59
N ALA A 81 -15.54 2.30 11.65
CA ALA A 81 -15.48 0.85 11.64
C ALA A 81 -14.20 0.38 10.94
N VAL A 82 -13.89 -0.91 11.08
CA VAL A 82 -12.76 -1.55 10.41
C VAL A 82 -13.26 -2.74 9.60
N LEU A 83 -12.79 -2.83 8.36
CA LEU A 83 -12.96 -3.97 7.46
C LEU A 83 -11.68 -4.81 7.48
N GLY A 84 -11.79 -6.11 7.78
CA GLY A 84 -10.68 -7.06 7.66
C GLY A 84 -10.63 -7.70 6.28
N ALA A 85 -9.44 -7.98 5.78
CA ALA A 85 -9.19 -8.71 4.54
C ALA A 85 -8.06 -9.73 4.72
N VAL A 86 -8.20 -10.87 4.05
CA VAL A 86 -7.09 -11.82 3.84
C VAL A 86 -6.47 -11.49 2.50
N ILE A 87 -5.18 -11.20 2.47
CA ILE A 87 -4.48 -10.67 1.29
C ILE A 87 -3.33 -11.60 0.95
N ASP A 88 -3.26 -12.02 -0.30
CA ASP A 88 -2.07 -12.62 -0.89
C ASP A 88 -1.27 -11.50 -1.58
N LEU A 89 -0.05 -11.26 -1.10
CA LEU A 89 0.82 -10.19 -1.60
C LEU A 89 1.66 -10.62 -2.80
N ASP A 90 1.91 -11.92 -2.95
CA ASP A 90 2.80 -12.50 -3.95
C ASP A 90 4.09 -11.66 -4.17
N HIS A 91 4.31 -11.11 -5.37
CA HIS A 91 5.46 -10.26 -5.70
C HIS A 91 5.22 -8.78 -5.32
N CYS A 92 5.20 -8.49 -4.03
CA CYS A 92 4.99 -7.13 -3.51
C CYS A 92 6.30 -6.32 -3.40
N LEU A 93 6.23 -5.02 -3.72
CA LEU A 93 7.31 -4.08 -3.43
C LEU A 93 7.36 -3.79 -1.92
N ASP A 94 8.17 -4.54 -1.19
CA ASP A 94 8.39 -4.33 0.24
C ASP A 94 9.39 -3.19 0.49
N LEU A 95 8.89 -2.03 0.92
CA LEU A 95 9.70 -0.85 1.21
C LEU A 95 10.52 -0.94 2.51
N LEU A 96 10.43 -2.06 3.25
CA LEU A 96 11.33 -2.38 4.36
C LEU A 96 12.49 -3.27 3.92
N ASP A 97 12.40 -3.88 2.74
CA ASP A 97 13.45 -4.72 2.18
C ASP A 97 14.54 -3.87 1.48
N THR A 98 15.80 -4.18 1.77
CA THR A 98 16.94 -3.42 1.25
C THR A 98 17.08 -3.51 -0.27
N LYS A 99 16.77 -4.65 -0.88
CA LYS A 99 16.85 -4.84 -2.34
C LYS A 99 15.76 -4.01 -3.02
N HIS A 100 14.54 -4.03 -2.50
CA HIS A 100 13.44 -3.21 -3.01
C HIS A 100 13.70 -1.70 -2.86
N ILE A 101 14.25 -1.26 -1.73
CA ILE A 101 14.67 0.14 -1.54
C ILE A 101 15.72 0.55 -2.58
N ARG A 102 16.70 -0.31 -2.87
CA ARG A 102 17.71 -0.06 -3.92
C ARG A 102 17.08 -0.01 -5.31
N ASN A 103 16.16 -0.92 -5.61
CA ASN A 103 15.43 -0.93 -6.88
C ASN A 103 14.60 0.35 -7.06
N LEU A 104 13.90 0.80 -6.01
CA LEU A 104 13.14 2.05 -6.02
C LEU A 104 14.04 3.24 -6.33
N LYS A 105 15.21 3.33 -5.67
CA LYS A 105 16.19 4.38 -5.93
C LYS A 105 16.66 4.37 -7.39
N SER A 106 17.03 3.20 -7.91
CA SER A 106 17.49 3.07 -9.30
C SER A 106 16.40 3.45 -10.29
N GLY A 107 15.16 3.01 -10.08
CA GLY A 107 14.01 3.39 -10.91
C GLY A 107 13.75 4.89 -10.89
N PHE A 108 13.87 5.53 -9.73
CA PHE A 108 13.76 6.98 -9.60
C PHE A 108 14.86 7.72 -10.36
N GLU A 109 16.12 7.29 -10.26
CA GLU A 109 17.25 7.87 -11.01
C GLU A 109 17.06 7.74 -12.53
N MET A 110 16.56 6.60 -13.00
CA MET A 110 16.22 6.40 -14.42
C MET A 110 15.12 7.37 -14.88
N MET A 111 14.07 7.54 -14.07
CA MET A 111 12.99 8.48 -14.35
C MET A 111 13.51 9.93 -14.42
N LEU A 112 14.40 10.34 -13.50
CA LEU A 112 15.01 11.66 -13.50
C LEU A 112 15.80 11.92 -14.79
N ASN A 113 16.67 10.97 -15.18
CA ASN A 113 17.47 11.10 -16.40
C ASN A 113 16.60 11.19 -17.65
N ALA A 114 15.51 10.41 -17.71
CA ALA A 114 14.55 10.46 -18.82
C ALA A 114 13.82 11.82 -18.90
N ALA A 115 13.42 12.39 -17.76
CA ALA A 115 12.76 13.69 -17.72
C ALA A 115 13.70 14.85 -18.10
N LEU A 116 14.95 14.83 -17.59
CA LEU A 116 15.97 15.82 -17.92
C LEU A 116 16.32 15.80 -19.41
N GLY A 117 16.38 14.61 -20.03
CA GLY A 117 16.62 14.47 -21.47
C GLY A 117 15.47 14.97 -22.37
N ARG A 118 14.31 15.27 -21.78
CA ARG A 118 13.10 15.74 -22.50
C ARG A 118 12.63 17.14 -22.09
N GLU A 119 13.39 17.82 -21.23
CA GLU A 119 12.98 19.09 -20.60
C GLU A 119 11.61 19.02 -19.89
N GLU A 120 11.21 17.83 -19.43
CA GLU A 120 9.93 17.63 -18.75
C GLU A 120 10.03 18.04 -17.26
N LYS A 121 8.94 18.64 -16.75
CA LYS A 121 8.86 18.99 -15.32
C LYS A 121 8.76 17.73 -14.48
N LEU A 122 9.65 17.63 -13.48
CA LEU A 122 9.61 16.57 -12.48
C LEU A 122 8.31 16.63 -11.64
N PRO A 123 7.80 15.46 -11.20
CA PRO A 123 6.69 15.45 -10.27
C PRO A 123 7.06 16.19 -8.98
N PRO A 124 6.12 16.97 -8.40
CA PRO A 124 6.38 17.69 -7.16
C PRO A 124 6.69 16.70 -6.04
N LYS A 125 7.62 17.06 -5.15
CA LYS A 125 7.82 16.30 -3.90
C LYS A 125 6.50 16.29 -3.13
N GLN A 126 6.02 15.10 -2.75
CA GLN A 126 4.92 15.01 -1.81
C GLN A 126 5.35 15.61 -0.47
N LYS A 127 4.45 16.37 0.18
CA LYS A 127 4.69 16.83 1.55
C LYS A 127 4.66 15.61 2.46
N GLN A 128 5.69 15.44 3.28
CA GLN A 128 5.62 14.50 4.41
C GLN A 128 4.79 15.16 5.51
N ASP A 129 3.82 14.41 6.03
CA ASP A 129 3.04 14.79 7.22
C ASP A 129 3.94 14.79 8.47
#